data_AF-A0A2Z6EYX3-F1
#
_entry.id   AF-A0A2Z6EYX3-F1
#
_cell.length_a   1.000
_cell.length_b   1.000
_cell.length_c   1.000
_cell.angle_alpha   90.00
_cell.angle_beta   90.00
_cell.angle_gamma   90.00
#
_symmetry.space_group_name_H-M   'P 1'
#
loop_
_entity.id
_entity.type
_entity.pdbx_description
1 polymer ?
#
loop_
_entity_poly.entity_id
_entity_poly.type
_entity_poly.pdbx_seq_one_letter_code
_entity_poly.pdbx_strand_id
1 'polypeptide(L)'
;MSLDWYDNFIDKVQGTPSWQPAQEQVLTEPYTYLASIPGKEVRSALIAAFNQWMGVADADLEIVKKVVGMLHTASLLMDDVEDDSHLRRGMPVAHKIYGIPQTINSANYVYFLAFQELQRIHPRPGIKVEEMVTEELLNLHRGQGMDLFWRENLICPTEPEYIDMVNNKTGGLFRIAIKLMMAASPAPPRDYVPLANLIGIIFQIRDDYVNLQSVEYANNKGYCEDFSEGKFSFPIVHSIRSDTSNRQILNILRERPSSPGPKEYAVSYMETRTGSFAYTREVLRKLTQQARDEVTRLGGNRGVEAILDKLVLEEPKAKVNGAADEALERKLEEVVKSKPVKAVTNGVNGVHAHELPKA
;
A
#
# COMPACT_ATOMS: atom_id res chain seq x y z
N MET A 1 44.54 7.25 -17.75
CA MET A 1 45.15 6.42 -16.68
C MET A 1 46.37 5.73 -17.26
N SER A 2 47.50 5.68 -16.55
CA SER A 2 48.69 4.95 -17.02
C SER A 2 48.46 3.44 -16.94
N LEU A 3 49.06 2.67 -17.85
CA LEU A 3 49.06 1.21 -17.79
C LEU A 3 49.74 0.70 -16.51
N ASP A 4 50.68 1.46 -15.95
CA ASP A 4 51.35 1.16 -14.67
C ASP A 4 50.38 1.07 -13.48
N TRP A 5 49.14 1.60 -13.62
CA TRP A 5 48.12 1.40 -12.60
C TRP A 5 47.69 -0.07 -12.48
N TYR A 6 47.83 -0.87 -13.55
CA TYR A 6 47.52 -2.29 -13.55
C TYR A 6 48.71 -3.17 -13.16
N ASP A 7 49.90 -2.60 -12.95
CA ASP A 7 51.05 -3.35 -12.47
C ASP A 7 50.86 -3.76 -11.01
N ASN A 8 51.25 -5.01 -10.71
CA ASN A 8 51.06 -5.64 -9.39
C ASN A 8 49.62 -5.52 -8.88
N PHE A 9 48.62 -5.60 -9.77
CA PHE A 9 47.22 -5.35 -9.42
C PHE A 9 46.70 -6.25 -8.30
N ILE A 10 47.28 -7.45 -8.13
CA ILE A 10 46.96 -8.36 -7.03
C ILE A 10 47.15 -7.67 -5.67
N ASP A 11 48.19 -6.87 -5.47
CA ASP A 11 48.46 -6.14 -4.23
C ASP A 11 47.40 -5.07 -3.95
N LYS A 12 46.76 -4.56 -5.02
CA LYS A 12 45.69 -3.54 -4.93
C LYS A 12 44.32 -4.15 -4.61
N VAL A 13 44.15 -5.47 -4.77
CA VAL A 13 42.87 -6.18 -4.55
C VAL A 13 42.95 -7.28 -3.49
N GLN A 14 44.05 -7.35 -2.73
CA GLN A 14 44.25 -8.34 -1.66
C GLN A 14 43.28 -8.18 -0.47
N GLY A 15 42.65 -7.02 -0.32
CA GLY A 15 41.72 -6.72 0.78
C GLY A 15 40.32 -6.37 0.32
N THR A 16 39.38 -6.31 1.27
CA THR A 16 38.06 -5.71 1.03
C THR A 16 38.24 -4.21 0.72
N PRO A 17 37.62 -3.69 -0.35
CA PRO A 17 37.71 -2.27 -0.66
C PRO A 17 37.26 -1.40 0.52
N SER A 18 37.96 -0.29 0.76
CA SER A 18 37.51 0.70 1.74
C SER A 18 36.18 1.30 1.30
N TRP A 19 35.23 1.39 2.22
CA TRP A 19 33.94 2.02 1.97
C TRP A 19 33.91 3.44 2.55
N GLN A 20 33.72 4.44 1.69
CA GLN A 20 33.76 5.85 2.06
C GLN A 20 32.36 6.36 2.43
N PRO A 21 32.23 7.32 3.36
CA PRO A 21 30.93 7.91 3.73
C PRO A 21 30.15 8.50 2.53
N ALA A 22 30.85 9.07 1.54
CA ALA A 22 30.21 9.57 0.33
C ALA A 22 29.60 8.45 -0.54
N GLN A 23 30.18 7.24 -0.54
CA GLN A 23 29.62 6.08 -1.25
C GLN A 23 28.36 5.57 -0.53
N GLU A 24 28.38 5.56 0.80
CA GLU A 24 27.22 5.22 1.63
C GLU A 24 26.05 6.17 1.36
N GLN A 25 26.32 7.48 1.28
CA GLN A 25 25.30 8.50 0.97
C GLN A 25 24.66 8.26 -0.40
N VAL A 26 25.46 7.95 -1.42
CA VAL A 26 24.94 7.65 -2.77
C VAL A 26 24.01 6.43 -2.76
N LEU A 27 24.39 5.35 -2.06
CA LEU A 27 23.54 4.14 -2.00
C LEU A 27 22.23 4.37 -1.23
N THR A 28 22.26 5.23 -0.21
CA THR A 28 21.13 5.45 0.70
C THR A 28 20.30 6.68 0.33
N GLU A 29 20.62 7.38 -0.76
CA GLU A 29 19.92 8.60 -1.17
C GLU A 29 18.41 8.37 -1.44
N PRO A 30 17.98 7.34 -2.21
CA PRO A 30 16.55 7.06 -2.40
C PRO A 30 15.81 6.76 -1.08
N TYR A 31 16.45 6.02 -0.18
CA TYR A 31 15.92 5.76 1.18
C TYR A 31 15.81 7.03 2.01
N THR A 32 16.86 7.86 2.03
CA THR A 32 16.92 9.09 2.81
C THR A 32 15.88 10.09 2.31
N TYR A 33 15.69 10.18 0.99
CA TYR A 33 14.62 10.95 0.38
C TYR A 33 13.25 10.55 0.94
N LEU A 34 12.88 9.27 0.86
CA LEU A 34 11.57 8.82 1.35
C LEU A 34 11.43 8.94 2.88
N ALA A 35 12.50 8.65 3.62
CA ALA A 35 12.52 8.76 5.08
C ALA A 35 12.37 10.21 5.57
N SER A 36 12.79 11.20 4.76
CA SER A 36 12.65 12.62 5.10
C SER A 36 11.20 13.14 4.98
N ILE A 37 10.33 12.43 4.26
CA ILE A 37 8.94 12.83 4.03
C ILE A 37 8.09 12.35 5.22
N PRO A 38 7.44 13.25 5.99
CA PRO A 38 6.69 12.87 7.19
C PRO A 38 5.61 11.82 6.92
N GLY A 39 5.58 10.74 7.71
CA GLY A 39 4.54 9.72 7.69
C GLY A 39 3.48 9.94 8.77
N LYS A 40 2.46 9.06 8.83
CA LYS A 40 1.41 9.09 9.87
C LYS A 40 1.87 8.53 11.23
N GLU A 41 3.16 8.19 11.39
CA GLU A 41 3.77 7.66 12.64
C GLU A 41 3.01 6.52 13.36
N VAL A 42 2.15 5.78 12.64
CA VAL A 42 1.27 4.76 13.23
C VAL A 42 2.08 3.63 13.87
N ARG A 43 3.20 3.23 13.26
CA ARG A 43 4.06 2.15 13.78
C ARG A 43 4.78 2.57 15.06
N SER A 44 5.33 3.79 15.09
CA SER A 44 5.95 4.37 16.28
C SER A 44 4.97 4.42 17.45
N ALA A 45 3.73 4.87 17.19
CA ALA A 45 2.66 4.86 18.18
C ALA A 45 2.28 3.44 18.65
N LEU A 46 2.22 2.48 17.73
CA LEU A 46 1.91 1.09 18.05
C LEU A 46 3.01 0.44 18.92
N ILE A 47 4.28 0.62 18.56
CA ILE A 47 5.42 0.18 19.37
C ILE A 47 5.33 0.77 20.78
N ALA A 48 5.08 2.09 20.89
CA ALA A 48 4.95 2.75 22.19
C ALA A 48 3.76 2.19 23.01
N ALA A 49 2.61 1.96 22.36
CA ALA A 49 1.43 1.42 23.01
C ALA A 49 1.67 -0.01 23.54
N PHE A 50 2.21 -0.91 22.71
CA PHE A 50 2.52 -2.27 23.12
C PHE A 50 3.64 -2.31 24.18
N ASN A 51 4.54 -1.33 24.21
CA ASN A 51 5.59 -1.26 25.24
C ASN A 51 5.01 -1.01 26.64
N GLN A 52 3.81 -0.45 26.77
CA GLN A 52 3.12 -0.34 28.06
C GLN A 52 2.85 -1.72 28.69
N TRP A 53 2.67 -2.76 27.88
CA TRP A 53 2.54 -4.13 28.35
C TRP A 53 3.89 -4.84 28.52
N MET A 54 4.83 -4.58 27.61
CA MET A 54 6.06 -5.37 27.50
C MET A 54 7.24 -4.81 28.30
N GLY A 55 7.30 -3.50 28.57
CA GLY A 55 8.38 -2.89 29.35
C GLY A 55 9.78 -3.15 28.80
N VAL A 56 9.94 -3.19 27.47
CA VAL A 56 11.25 -3.38 26.81
C VAL A 56 12.18 -2.23 27.20
N ALA A 57 13.45 -2.54 27.44
CA ALA A 57 14.47 -1.55 27.77
C ALA A 57 14.65 -0.55 26.61
N ASP A 58 14.87 0.73 26.92
CA ASP A 58 14.96 1.80 25.92
C ASP A 58 16.01 1.51 24.83
N ALA A 59 17.16 0.94 25.19
CA ALA A 59 18.21 0.58 24.24
C ALA A 59 17.72 -0.42 23.16
N ASP A 60 17.04 -1.49 23.56
CA ASP A 60 16.48 -2.48 22.63
C ASP A 60 15.25 -1.92 21.89
N LEU A 61 14.44 -1.08 22.55
CA LEU A 61 13.27 -0.46 21.94
C LEU A 61 13.65 0.49 20.78
N GLU A 62 14.74 1.25 20.92
CA GLU A 62 15.26 2.10 19.84
C GLU A 62 15.78 1.27 18.66
N ILE A 63 16.42 0.12 18.94
CA ILE A 63 16.83 -0.83 17.90
C ILE A 63 15.60 -1.37 17.16
N VAL A 64 14.55 -1.78 17.89
CA VAL A 64 13.29 -2.24 17.28
C VAL A 64 12.68 -1.16 16.39
N LYS A 65 12.57 0.08 16.88
CA LYS A 65 12.03 1.20 16.08
C LYS A 65 12.85 1.42 14.82
N LYS A 66 14.18 1.40 14.92
CA LYS A 66 15.09 1.59 13.78
C LYS A 66 14.94 0.47 12.76
N VAL A 67 14.99 -0.80 13.18
CA VAL A 67 14.81 -1.96 12.29
C VAL A 67 13.46 -1.90 11.58
N VAL A 68 12.37 -1.70 12.33
CA VAL A 68 11.01 -1.63 11.76
C VAL A 68 10.87 -0.45 10.79
N GLY A 69 11.46 0.71 11.13
CA GLY A 69 11.47 1.89 10.26
C GLY A 69 12.24 1.67 8.96
N MET A 70 13.40 1.02 9.03
CA MET A 70 14.22 0.66 7.87
C MET A 70 13.48 -0.31 6.95
N LEU A 71 12.98 -1.42 7.51
CA LEU A 71 12.23 -2.42 6.75
C LEU A 71 10.98 -1.84 6.11
N HIS A 72 10.25 -0.97 6.83
CA HIS A 72 9.05 -0.34 6.29
C HIS A 72 9.36 0.63 5.14
N THR A 73 10.35 1.49 5.29
CA THR A 73 10.70 2.46 4.24
C THR A 73 11.29 1.74 3.03
N ALA A 74 12.13 0.73 3.23
CA ALA A 74 12.64 -0.12 2.14
C ALA A 74 11.50 -0.85 1.40
N SER A 75 10.52 -1.40 2.13
CA SER A 75 9.39 -2.07 1.50
C SER A 75 8.53 -1.09 0.69
N LEU A 76 8.36 0.16 1.14
CA LEU A 76 7.64 1.18 0.37
C LEU A 76 8.37 1.56 -0.93
N LEU A 77 9.70 1.66 -0.91
CA LEU A 77 10.47 1.91 -2.13
C LEU A 77 10.27 0.80 -3.17
N MET A 78 10.22 -0.45 -2.73
CA MET A 78 9.96 -1.60 -3.59
C MET A 78 8.50 -1.62 -4.08
N ASP A 79 7.53 -1.48 -3.17
CA ASP A 79 6.09 -1.47 -3.47
C ASP A 79 5.74 -0.37 -4.48
N ASP A 80 6.25 0.86 -4.31
CA ASP A 80 6.01 1.95 -5.26
C ASP A 80 6.60 1.66 -6.65
N VAL A 81 7.68 0.86 -6.75
CA VAL A 81 8.25 0.40 -8.04
C VAL A 81 7.38 -0.71 -8.64
N GLU A 82 6.98 -1.68 -7.82
CA GLU A 82 6.18 -2.84 -8.23
C GLU A 82 4.77 -2.45 -8.68
N ASP A 83 4.23 -1.37 -8.10
CA ASP A 83 2.90 -0.82 -8.38
C ASP A 83 2.92 0.28 -9.47
N ASP A 84 4.10 0.67 -9.97
CA ASP A 84 4.30 1.83 -10.86
C ASP A 84 3.65 3.13 -10.33
N SER A 85 3.67 3.30 -9.01
CA SER A 85 3.02 4.44 -8.35
C SER A 85 3.60 5.77 -8.82
N HIS A 86 2.79 6.83 -8.78
CA HIS A 86 3.23 8.19 -9.11
C HIS A 86 3.64 9.01 -7.89
N LEU A 87 2.84 8.93 -6.82
CA LEU A 87 3.01 9.73 -5.62
C LEU A 87 3.04 8.86 -4.35
N ARG A 88 3.84 9.29 -3.39
CA ARG A 88 3.79 8.82 -2.01
C ARG A 88 3.81 10.00 -1.06
N ARG A 89 2.81 10.06 -0.17
CA ARG A 89 2.68 11.15 0.84
C ARG A 89 2.67 12.54 0.17
N GLY A 90 2.04 12.65 -1.01
CA GLY A 90 1.94 13.87 -1.79
C GLY A 90 3.20 14.27 -2.56
N MET A 91 4.27 13.47 -2.49
CA MET A 91 5.53 13.73 -3.17
C MET A 91 5.80 12.68 -4.26
N PRO A 92 6.58 12.99 -5.31
CA PRO A 92 6.98 12.00 -6.31
C PRO A 92 7.67 10.80 -5.66
N VAL A 93 7.36 9.58 -6.11
CA VAL A 93 8.03 8.39 -5.61
C VAL A 93 9.50 8.37 -6.01
N ALA A 94 10.35 7.75 -5.18
CA ALA A 94 11.81 7.80 -5.33
C ALA A 94 12.28 7.30 -6.72
N HIS A 95 11.64 6.27 -7.28
CA HIS A 95 12.06 5.71 -8.57
C HIS A 95 11.78 6.62 -9.76
N LYS A 96 10.89 7.62 -9.62
CA LYS A 96 10.68 8.66 -10.64
C LYS A 96 11.73 9.79 -10.55
N ILE A 97 12.51 9.84 -9.48
CA ILE A 97 13.60 10.81 -9.26
C ILE A 97 14.96 10.16 -9.55
N TYR A 98 15.24 9.03 -8.89
CA TYR A 98 16.54 8.35 -8.91
C TYR A 98 16.63 7.20 -9.92
N GLY A 99 15.48 6.86 -10.54
CA GLY A 99 15.37 5.71 -11.43
C GLY A 99 15.09 4.40 -10.70
N ILE A 100 14.46 3.47 -11.41
CA ILE A 100 14.14 2.13 -10.93
C ILE A 100 15.39 1.37 -10.43
N PRO A 101 16.51 1.31 -11.18
CA PRO A 101 17.65 0.49 -10.77
C PRO A 101 18.28 0.91 -9.43
N GLN A 102 18.45 2.23 -9.22
CA GLN A 102 19.01 2.75 -7.97
C GLN A 102 18.05 2.55 -6.81
N THR A 103 16.75 2.74 -7.03
CA THR A 103 15.73 2.59 -5.99
C THR A 103 15.65 1.15 -5.49
N ILE A 104 15.62 0.17 -6.40
CA ILE A 104 15.64 -1.26 -6.06
C ILE A 104 16.92 -1.61 -5.28
N ASN A 105 18.08 -1.18 -5.77
CA ASN A 105 19.34 -1.46 -5.10
C ASN A 105 19.39 -0.84 -3.69
N SER A 106 18.95 0.41 -3.54
CA SER A 106 18.90 1.10 -2.25
C SER A 106 17.96 0.40 -1.26
N ALA A 107 16.76 0.01 -1.70
CA ALA A 107 15.80 -0.69 -0.85
C ALA A 107 16.34 -2.05 -0.37
N ASN A 108 16.90 -2.84 -1.29
CA ASN A 108 17.51 -4.13 -0.96
C ASN A 108 18.72 -3.98 -0.03
N TYR A 109 19.56 -2.95 -0.25
CA TYR A 109 20.69 -2.66 0.63
C TYR A 109 20.22 -2.34 2.05
N VAL A 110 19.16 -1.55 2.20
CA VAL A 110 18.59 -1.21 3.51
C VAL A 110 17.99 -2.42 4.23
N TYR A 111 17.45 -3.41 3.52
CA TYR A 111 17.06 -4.68 4.17
C TYR A 111 18.24 -5.33 4.90
N PHE A 112 19.43 -5.37 4.29
CA PHE A 112 20.63 -5.92 4.94
C PHE A 112 21.17 -5.02 6.05
N LEU A 113 21.09 -3.69 5.91
CA LEU A 113 21.41 -2.79 7.01
C LEU A 113 20.48 -2.99 8.23
N ALA A 114 19.20 -3.31 8.00
CA ALA A 114 18.27 -3.63 9.07
C ALA A 114 18.65 -4.94 9.78
N PHE A 115 19.13 -5.95 9.04
CA PHE A 115 19.69 -7.17 9.63
C PHE A 115 20.98 -6.90 10.43
N GLN A 116 21.83 -5.99 9.97
CA GLN A 116 23.01 -5.58 10.73
C GLN A 116 22.61 -4.92 12.05
N GLU A 117 21.60 -4.03 12.02
CA GLU A 117 21.11 -3.38 13.23
C GLU A 117 20.44 -4.38 14.20
N LEU A 118 19.75 -5.39 13.67
CA LEU A 118 19.10 -6.44 14.44
C LEU A 118 20.07 -7.18 15.38
N GLN A 119 21.33 -7.37 14.98
CA GLN A 119 22.35 -8.05 15.78
C GLN A 119 22.67 -7.35 17.10
N ARG A 120 22.21 -6.11 17.29
CA ARG A 120 22.46 -5.31 18.49
C ARG A 120 21.39 -5.50 19.57
N ILE A 121 20.29 -6.18 19.26
CA ILE A 121 19.21 -6.44 20.22
C ILE A 121 19.65 -7.50 21.24
N HIS A 122 19.19 -7.38 22.49
CA HIS A 122 19.49 -8.34 23.55
C HIS A 122 18.25 -9.20 23.85
N PRO A 123 18.03 -10.29 23.11
CA PRO A 123 16.87 -11.13 23.33
C PRO A 123 17.06 -12.02 24.57
N ARG A 124 15.94 -12.56 25.08
CA ARG A 124 15.96 -13.63 26.08
C ARG A 124 16.79 -14.83 25.62
N PRO A 125 17.43 -15.57 26.54
CA PRO A 125 18.17 -16.77 26.21
C PRO A 125 17.36 -17.76 25.37
N GLY A 126 17.96 -18.24 24.27
CA GLY A 126 17.35 -19.23 23.38
C GLY A 126 16.48 -18.66 22.25
N ILE A 127 16.21 -17.36 22.22
CA ILE A 127 15.51 -16.72 21.10
C ILE A 127 16.52 -16.31 20.01
N LYS A 128 16.28 -16.76 18.78
CA LYS A 128 17.04 -16.37 17.59
C LYS A 128 16.24 -15.36 16.79
N VAL A 129 16.56 -14.08 16.97
CA VAL A 129 15.81 -12.98 16.36
C VAL A 129 15.96 -12.94 14.84
N GLU A 130 17.09 -13.41 14.31
CA GLU A 130 17.37 -13.45 12.88
C GLU A 130 16.48 -14.47 12.16
N GLU A 131 16.32 -15.67 12.72
CA GLU A 131 15.42 -16.70 12.19
C GLU A 131 13.97 -16.19 12.18
N MET A 132 13.53 -15.60 13.28
CA MET A 132 12.21 -15.01 13.44
C MET A 132 11.93 -13.89 12.42
N VAL A 133 12.85 -12.94 12.26
CA VAL A 133 12.70 -11.84 11.29
C VAL A 133 12.74 -12.37 9.86
N THR A 134 13.58 -13.37 9.59
CA THR A 134 13.64 -14.04 8.29
C THR A 134 12.29 -14.68 7.93
N GLU A 135 11.64 -15.39 8.87
CA GLU A 135 10.32 -15.96 8.65
C GLU A 135 9.28 -14.88 8.29
N GLU A 136 9.29 -13.75 8.97
CA GLU A 136 8.33 -12.68 8.69
C GLU A 136 8.62 -11.92 7.39
N LEU A 137 9.89 -11.79 6.99
CA LEU A 137 10.23 -11.26 5.67
C LEU A 137 9.82 -12.23 4.57
N LEU A 138 9.94 -13.55 4.77
CA LEU A 138 9.40 -14.55 3.85
C LEU A 138 7.87 -14.42 3.75
N ASN A 139 7.17 -14.23 4.86
CA ASN A 139 5.72 -13.98 4.86
C ASN A 139 5.37 -12.70 4.11
N LEU A 140 6.09 -11.59 4.35
CA LEU A 140 5.90 -10.34 3.62
C LEU A 140 5.97 -10.56 2.10
N HIS A 141 7.02 -11.24 1.63
CA HIS A 141 7.21 -11.51 0.20
C HIS A 141 6.19 -12.51 -0.36
N ARG A 142 5.72 -13.49 0.43
CA ARG A 142 4.61 -14.38 0.04
C ARG A 142 3.32 -13.59 -0.18
N GLY A 143 3.01 -12.67 0.74
CA GLY A 143 1.85 -11.78 0.62
C GLY A 143 1.96 -10.88 -0.61
N GLN A 144 3.08 -10.16 -0.74
CA GLN A 144 3.34 -9.31 -1.91
C GLN A 144 3.26 -10.10 -3.22
N GLY A 145 3.89 -11.27 -3.28
CA GLY A 145 3.89 -12.11 -4.47
C GLY A 145 2.50 -12.57 -4.89
N MET A 146 1.61 -12.88 -3.94
CA MET A 146 0.21 -13.24 -4.26
C MET A 146 -0.62 -12.03 -4.71
N ASP A 147 -0.42 -10.86 -4.09
CA ASP A 147 -1.05 -9.60 -4.50
C ASP A 147 -0.71 -9.28 -5.97
N LEU A 148 0.60 -9.34 -6.30
CA LEU A 148 1.11 -9.16 -7.66
C LEU A 148 0.59 -10.25 -8.61
N PHE A 149 0.60 -11.53 -8.20
CA PHE A 149 0.14 -12.62 -9.04
C PHE A 149 -1.32 -12.43 -9.45
N TRP A 150 -2.21 -12.11 -8.51
CA TRP A 150 -3.62 -11.86 -8.82
C TRP A 150 -3.79 -10.68 -9.76
N ARG A 151 -3.10 -9.57 -9.47
CA ARG A 151 -3.10 -8.35 -10.27
C ARG A 151 -2.66 -8.59 -11.72
N GLU A 152 -1.51 -9.22 -11.91
CA GLU A 152 -0.93 -9.44 -13.25
C GLU A 152 -1.67 -10.51 -14.05
N ASN A 153 -2.36 -11.46 -13.39
CA ASN A 153 -3.10 -12.52 -14.06
C ASN A 153 -4.61 -12.29 -14.10
N LEU A 154 -5.10 -11.17 -13.57
CA LEU A 154 -6.53 -10.82 -13.45
C LEU A 154 -7.38 -11.90 -12.76
N ILE A 155 -6.81 -12.51 -11.72
CA ILE A 155 -7.48 -13.54 -10.93
C ILE A 155 -7.99 -12.88 -9.65
N CYS A 156 -9.30 -12.60 -9.59
CA CYS A 156 -9.90 -12.03 -8.39
C CYS A 156 -9.88 -13.06 -7.23
N PRO A 157 -9.21 -12.77 -6.10
CA PRO A 157 -9.17 -13.68 -4.96
C PRO A 157 -10.53 -13.77 -4.27
N THR A 158 -10.73 -14.81 -3.47
CA THR A 158 -11.80 -14.85 -2.47
C THR A 158 -11.46 -13.93 -1.30
N GLU A 159 -12.45 -13.55 -0.49
CA GLU A 159 -12.18 -12.77 0.72
C GLU A 159 -11.23 -13.49 1.71
N PRO A 160 -11.37 -14.81 2.00
CA PRO A 160 -10.39 -15.51 2.82
C PRO A 160 -8.97 -15.47 2.25
N GLU A 161 -8.80 -15.67 0.94
CA GLU A 161 -7.48 -15.57 0.29
C GLU A 161 -6.91 -14.15 0.42
N TYR A 162 -7.72 -13.11 0.20
CA TYR A 162 -7.31 -11.73 0.41
C TYR A 162 -6.84 -11.50 1.86
N ILE A 163 -7.59 -12.01 2.86
CA ILE A 163 -7.20 -11.87 4.28
C ILE A 163 -5.88 -12.58 4.57
N ASP A 164 -5.67 -13.79 4.03
CA ASP A 164 -4.39 -14.51 4.18
C ASP A 164 -3.23 -13.75 3.53
N MET A 165 -3.44 -13.17 2.34
CA MET A 165 -2.45 -12.33 1.67
C MET A 165 -2.11 -11.10 2.52
N VAL A 166 -3.12 -10.38 3.02
CA VAL A 166 -2.93 -9.18 3.86
C VAL A 166 -2.22 -9.52 5.17
N ASN A 167 -2.59 -10.63 5.79
CA ASN A 167 -1.95 -11.10 7.01
C ASN A 167 -0.47 -11.42 6.78
N ASN A 168 -0.10 -11.86 5.57
CA ASN A 168 1.29 -12.04 5.16
C ASN A 168 2.00 -10.71 4.84
N LYS A 169 1.45 -9.89 3.92
CA LYS A 169 2.03 -8.62 3.43
C LYS A 169 2.12 -7.56 4.53
N THR A 170 0.97 -7.16 5.08
CA THR A 170 0.88 -6.06 6.05
C THR A 170 1.12 -6.56 7.47
N GLY A 171 0.60 -7.74 7.80
CA GLY A 171 0.81 -8.36 9.11
C GLY A 171 2.28 -8.70 9.40
N GLY A 172 3.08 -9.05 8.39
CA GLY A 172 4.50 -9.40 8.54
C GLY A 172 5.32 -8.34 9.25
N LEU A 173 5.26 -7.07 8.80
CA LEU A 173 5.99 -5.97 9.45
C LEU A 173 5.50 -5.67 10.87
N PHE A 174 4.18 -5.76 11.12
CA PHE A 174 3.64 -5.60 12.48
C PHE A 174 4.12 -6.73 13.40
N ARG A 175 4.14 -7.98 12.90
CA ARG A 175 4.67 -9.12 13.64
C ARG A 175 6.16 -8.99 13.92
N ILE A 176 6.97 -8.47 13.01
CA ILE A 176 8.39 -8.19 13.28
C ILE A 176 8.52 -7.26 14.50
N ALA A 177 7.80 -6.13 14.49
CA ALA A 177 7.85 -5.19 15.62
C ALA A 177 7.47 -5.86 16.94
N ILE A 178 6.32 -6.54 16.98
CA ILE A 178 5.81 -7.16 18.21
C ILE A 178 6.67 -8.33 18.67
N LYS A 179 7.10 -9.21 17.77
CA LYS A 179 7.90 -10.38 18.14
C LYS A 179 9.30 -9.97 18.63
N LEU A 180 9.92 -8.94 18.03
CA LEU A 180 11.20 -8.40 18.55
C LEU A 180 11.03 -7.79 19.95
N MET A 181 9.94 -7.05 20.18
CA MET A 181 9.63 -6.53 21.51
C MET A 181 9.39 -7.66 22.52
N MET A 182 8.64 -8.70 22.14
CA MET A 182 8.42 -9.88 22.99
C MET A 182 9.74 -10.59 23.31
N ALA A 183 10.67 -10.66 22.35
CA ALA A 183 11.98 -11.26 22.54
C ALA A 183 12.86 -10.48 23.53
N ALA A 184 12.79 -9.15 23.54
CA ALA A 184 13.56 -8.27 24.41
C ALA A 184 12.82 -7.81 25.69
N SER A 185 11.54 -8.15 25.82
CA SER A 185 10.71 -7.78 26.98
C SER A 185 11.22 -8.48 28.25
N PRO A 186 11.18 -7.84 29.44
CA PRO A 186 11.35 -8.51 30.73
C PRO A 186 10.04 -9.08 31.32
N ALA A 187 8.86 -8.71 30.80
CA ALA A 187 7.56 -9.13 31.33
C ALA A 187 7.27 -10.64 31.09
N PRO A 188 6.41 -11.31 31.86
CA PRO A 188 6.08 -12.72 31.63
C PRO A 188 5.67 -12.99 30.16
N PRO A 189 6.11 -14.11 29.54
CA PRO A 189 5.77 -14.41 28.16
C PRO A 189 4.26 -14.40 27.93
N ARG A 190 3.84 -13.60 26.95
CA ARG A 190 2.44 -13.47 26.53
C ARG A 190 2.42 -13.23 25.03
N ASP A 191 1.51 -13.89 24.34
CA ASP A 191 1.38 -13.76 22.91
C ASP A 191 0.51 -12.55 22.53
N TYR A 192 1.12 -11.60 21.82
CA TYR A 192 0.48 -10.39 21.29
C TYR A 192 0.28 -10.45 19.77
N VAL A 193 0.75 -11.52 19.12
CA VAL A 193 0.67 -11.69 17.65
C VAL A 193 -0.77 -11.70 17.13
N PRO A 194 -1.76 -12.37 17.76
CA PRO A 194 -3.14 -12.35 17.27
C PRO A 194 -3.73 -10.94 17.18
N LEU A 195 -3.49 -10.11 18.20
CA LEU A 195 -3.93 -8.71 18.20
C LEU A 195 -3.19 -7.89 17.14
N ALA A 196 -1.88 -8.08 16.98
CA ALA A 196 -1.10 -7.39 15.94
C ALA A 196 -1.59 -7.75 14.53
N ASN A 197 -1.89 -9.03 14.27
CA ASN A 197 -2.46 -9.48 13.01
C ASN A 197 -3.80 -8.83 12.73
N LEU A 198 -4.70 -8.80 13.73
CA LEU A 198 -6.02 -8.20 13.59
C LEU A 198 -5.92 -6.69 13.30
N ILE A 199 -5.03 -5.97 14.01
CA ILE A 199 -4.77 -4.55 13.72
C ILE A 199 -4.22 -4.36 12.30
N GLY A 200 -3.30 -5.24 11.85
CA GLY A 200 -2.76 -5.20 10.49
C GLY A 200 -3.82 -5.37 9.41
N ILE A 201 -4.77 -6.30 9.62
CA ILE A 201 -5.91 -6.52 8.71
C ILE A 201 -6.83 -5.30 8.68
N ILE A 202 -7.20 -4.76 9.85
CA ILE A 202 -8.01 -3.53 9.96
C ILE A 202 -7.32 -2.38 9.22
N PHE A 203 -6.01 -2.23 9.41
CA PHE A 203 -5.22 -1.17 8.79
C PHE A 203 -5.27 -1.27 7.26
N GLN A 204 -5.09 -2.47 6.70
CA GLN A 204 -5.10 -2.66 5.25
C GLN A 204 -6.49 -2.45 4.64
N ILE A 205 -7.54 -3.06 5.20
CA ILE A 205 -8.91 -2.90 4.69
C ILE A 205 -9.34 -1.42 4.74
N ARG A 206 -8.89 -0.70 5.78
CA ARG A 206 -9.12 0.75 5.87
C ARG A 206 -8.34 1.52 4.81
N ASP A 207 -7.08 1.17 4.54
CA ASP A 207 -6.28 1.82 3.49
C ASP A 207 -6.95 1.65 2.11
N ASP A 208 -7.38 0.43 1.79
CA ASP A 208 -8.12 0.08 0.58
C ASP A 208 -9.44 0.87 0.46
N TYR A 209 -10.20 1.00 1.55
CA TYR A 209 -11.41 1.81 1.56
C TYR A 209 -11.12 3.29 1.27
N VAL A 210 -10.12 3.85 1.97
CA VAL A 210 -9.79 5.27 1.91
C VAL A 210 -9.18 5.63 0.54
N ASN A 211 -8.46 4.71 -0.12
CA ASN A 211 -7.95 4.88 -1.48
C ASN A 211 -9.06 5.25 -2.48
N LEU A 212 -10.24 4.64 -2.32
CA LEU A 212 -11.36 4.78 -3.25
C LEU A 212 -12.39 5.86 -2.86
N GLN A 213 -12.39 6.31 -1.60
CA GLN A 213 -13.44 7.21 -1.06
C GLN A 213 -12.92 8.57 -0.58
N SER A 214 -11.62 8.74 -0.33
CA SER A 214 -11.10 9.95 0.32
C SER A 214 -10.46 10.94 -0.64
N VAL A 215 -10.96 12.17 -0.62
CA VAL A 215 -10.38 13.32 -1.33
C VAL A 215 -8.97 13.66 -0.80
N GLU A 216 -8.74 13.55 0.51
CA GLU A 216 -7.41 13.77 1.10
C GLU A 216 -6.41 12.72 0.61
N TYR A 217 -6.87 11.47 0.47
CA TYR A 217 -6.02 10.40 -0.03
C TYR A 217 -5.74 10.56 -1.53
N ALA A 218 -6.73 11.04 -2.29
CA ALA A 218 -6.55 11.40 -3.69
C ALA A 218 -5.42 12.43 -3.89
N ASN A 219 -5.24 13.37 -2.95
CA ASN A 219 -4.13 14.33 -2.99
C ASN A 219 -2.77 13.72 -2.61
N ASN A 220 -2.74 12.62 -1.85
CA ASN A 220 -1.52 12.03 -1.32
C ASN A 220 -0.95 10.89 -2.19
N LYS A 221 -1.80 10.13 -2.88
CA LYS A 221 -1.41 9.03 -3.77
C LYS A 221 -1.90 9.22 -5.21
N GLY A 222 -3.07 9.83 -5.39
CA GLY A 222 -3.77 9.93 -6.66
C GLY A 222 -5.22 9.48 -6.51
N TYR A 223 -6.11 9.93 -7.39
CA TYR A 223 -7.54 9.60 -7.31
C TYR A 223 -7.77 8.13 -7.68
N CYS A 224 -8.24 7.34 -6.69
CA CYS A 224 -8.52 5.91 -6.81
C CYS A 224 -7.37 5.13 -7.51
N GLU A 225 -6.14 5.29 -7.00
CA GLU A 225 -4.95 4.65 -7.57
C GLU A 225 -5.04 3.13 -7.61
N ASP A 226 -5.79 2.48 -6.71
CA ASP A 226 -5.96 1.01 -6.76
C ASP A 226 -6.47 0.54 -8.14
N PHE A 227 -7.28 1.37 -8.84
CA PHE A 227 -7.69 1.07 -10.21
C PHE A 227 -6.57 1.28 -11.24
N SER A 228 -5.71 2.29 -11.07
CA SER A 228 -4.55 2.51 -11.93
C SER A 228 -3.49 1.43 -11.75
N GLU A 229 -3.33 0.93 -10.53
CA GLU A 229 -2.46 -0.20 -10.20
C GLU A 229 -3.08 -1.52 -10.71
N GLY A 230 -4.41 -1.59 -10.89
CA GLY A 230 -5.14 -2.80 -11.24
C GLY A 230 -5.32 -3.75 -10.05
N LYS A 231 -5.20 -3.22 -8.84
CA LYS A 231 -5.15 -3.96 -7.58
C LYS A 231 -6.51 -4.51 -7.15
N PHE A 232 -6.50 -5.73 -6.62
CA PHE A 232 -7.69 -6.36 -6.03
C PHE A 232 -7.83 -5.96 -4.55
N SER A 233 -8.14 -4.69 -4.30
CA SER A 233 -8.37 -4.18 -2.95
C SER A 233 -9.70 -4.68 -2.35
N PHE A 234 -9.86 -4.64 -1.02
CA PHE A 234 -10.99 -5.31 -0.34
C PHE A 234 -12.38 -4.93 -0.90
N PRO A 235 -12.73 -3.64 -1.09
CA PRO A 235 -14.01 -3.27 -1.67
C PRO A 235 -14.18 -3.77 -3.11
N ILE A 236 -13.09 -3.81 -3.88
CA ILE A 236 -13.06 -4.27 -5.27
C ILE A 236 -13.30 -5.77 -5.36
N VAL A 237 -12.65 -6.56 -4.49
CA VAL A 237 -12.86 -8.00 -4.34
C VAL A 237 -14.32 -8.29 -4.04
N HIS A 238 -14.90 -7.62 -3.03
CA HIS A 238 -16.31 -7.78 -2.71
C HIS A 238 -17.20 -7.44 -3.91
N SER A 239 -16.96 -6.30 -4.58
CA SER A 239 -17.77 -5.87 -5.72
C SER A 239 -17.79 -6.90 -6.84
N ILE A 240 -16.63 -7.41 -7.25
CA ILE A 240 -16.51 -8.39 -8.34
C ILE A 240 -17.22 -9.70 -7.98
N ARG A 241 -17.12 -10.15 -6.72
CA ARG A 241 -17.72 -11.41 -6.29
C ARG A 241 -19.21 -11.32 -6.00
N SER A 242 -19.70 -10.15 -5.63
CA SER A 242 -21.12 -9.90 -5.36
C SER A 242 -21.99 -9.87 -6.62
N ASP A 243 -21.44 -9.49 -7.78
CA ASP A 243 -22.11 -9.52 -9.08
C ASP A 243 -21.22 -10.19 -10.14
N THR A 244 -21.24 -11.52 -10.17
CA THR A 244 -20.47 -12.31 -11.14
C THR A 244 -21.04 -12.26 -12.56
N SER A 245 -22.24 -11.71 -12.74
CA SER A 245 -22.85 -11.52 -14.06
C SER A 245 -22.25 -10.32 -14.81
N ASN A 246 -21.59 -9.42 -14.07
CA ASN A 246 -21.03 -8.18 -14.58
C ASN A 246 -19.50 -8.19 -14.54
N ARG A 247 -18.87 -7.88 -15.68
CA ARG A 247 -17.40 -7.87 -15.82
C ARG A 247 -16.80 -6.46 -15.86
N GLN A 248 -17.58 -5.41 -15.63
CA GLN A 248 -17.16 -4.02 -15.83
C GLN A 248 -16.02 -3.64 -14.88
N ILE A 249 -16.15 -3.90 -13.58
CA ILE A 249 -15.08 -3.61 -12.60
C ILE A 249 -13.79 -4.37 -12.95
N LEU A 250 -13.89 -5.65 -13.27
CA LEU A 250 -12.75 -6.48 -13.66
C LEU A 250 -12.08 -5.95 -14.94
N ASN A 251 -12.86 -5.53 -15.94
CA ASN A 251 -12.32 -4.94 -17.16
C ASN A 251 -11.68 -3.57 -16.88
N ILE A 252 -12.25 -2.74 -16.02
CA ILE A 252 -11.67 -1.44 -15.64
C ILE A 252 -10.32 -1.66 -14.94
N LEU A 253 -10.21 -2.61 -14.01
CA LEU A 253 -8.93 -2.99 -13.39
C LEU A 253 -7.88 -3.40 -14.42
N ARG A 254 -8.27 -4.22 -15.42
CA ARG A 254 -7.36 -4.66 -16.48
C ARG A 254 -6.80 -3.49 -17.27
N GLU A 255 -7.62 -2.52 -17.62
CA GLU A 255 -7.19 -1.38 -18.45
C GLU A 255 -6.30 -0.40 -17.70
N ARG A 256 -6.21 -0.48 -16.36
CA ARG A 256 -5.35 0.37 -15.51
C ARG A 256 -5.49 1.87 -15.85
N PRO A 257 -6.71 2.42 -15.79
CA PRO A 257 -6.98 3.76 -16.30
C PRO A 257 -6.22 4.81 -15.49
N SER A 258 -5.61 5.77 -16.18
CA SER A 258 -5.10 7.00 -15.56
C SER A 258 -6.19 8.09 -15.46
N SER A 259 -7.21 8.03 -16.32
CA SER A 259 -8.27 9.04 -16.38
C SER A 259 -9.34 8.85 -15.29
N PRO A 260 -9.96 9.93 -14.79
CA PRO A 260 -10.97 9.84 -13.73
C PRO A 260 -12.26 9.12 -14.13
N GLY A 261 -12.73 9.26 -15.38
CA GLY A 261 -14.06 8.78 -15.80
C GLY A 261 -14.33 7.29 -15.53
N PRO A 262 -13.46 6.36 -15.97
CA PRO A 262 -13.62 4.93 -15.63
C PRO A 262 -13.60 4.65 -14.13
N LYS A 263 -12.77 5.38 -13.38
CA LYS A 263 -12.65 5.24 -11.91
C LYS A 263 -13.93 5.72 -11.21
N GLU A 264 -14.46 6.88 -11.59
CA GLU A 264 -15.73 7.43 -11.09
C GLU A 264 -16.90 6.48 -11.35
N TYR A 265 -16.96 5.90 -12.56
CA TYR A 265 -17.96 4.90 -12.90
C TYR A 265 -17.86 3.66 -12.00
N ALA A 266 -16.65 3.13 -11.81
CA ALA A 266 -16.41 1.96 -10.98
C ALA A 266 -16.81 2.21 -9.53
N VAL A 267 -16.41 3.34 -8.95
CA VAL A 267 -16.79 3.75 -7.58
C VAL A 267 -18.32 3.89 -7.45
N SER A 268 -18.98 4.52 -8.41
CA SER A 268 -20.44 4.65 -8.41
C SER A 268 -21.14 3.29 -8.46
N TYR A 269 -20.66 2.38 -9.30
CA TYR A 269 -21.19 1.01 -9.37
C TYR A 269 -20.97 0.25 -8.05
N MET A 270 -19.79 0.39 -7.44
CA MET A 270 -19.46 -0.23 -6.14
C MET A 270 -20.33 0.28 -4.99
N GLU A 271 -20.71 1.56 -5.02
CA GLU A 271 -21.61 2.16 -4.03
C GLU A 271 -23.06 1.73 -4.27
N THR A 272 -23.56 1.88 -5.50
CA THR A 272 -25.01 1.83 -5.78
C THR A 272 -25.53 0.46 -6.19
N ARG A 273 -24.68 -0.43 -6.72
CA ARG A 273 -25.10 -1.74 -7.24
C ARG A 273 -24.67 -2.88 -6.34
N THR A 274 -23.42 -2.86 -5.87
CA THR A 274 -22.87 -3.94 -5.04
C THR A 274 -22.83 -3.61 -3.55
N GLY A 275 -22.98 -2.34 -3.16
CA GLY A 275 -22.95 -1.92 -1.75
C GLY A 275 -21.60 -2.18 -1.06
N SER A 276 -20.52 -2.23 -1.84
CA SER A 276 -19.21 -2.70 -1.38
C SER A 276 -18.57 -1.82 -0.32
N PHE A 277 -18.84 -0.52 -0.35
CA PHE A 277 -18.36 0.42 0.68
C PHE A 277 -19.10 0.24 2.00
N ALA A 278 -20.43 0.04 1.96
CA ALA A 278 -21.21 -0.26 3.16
C ALA A 278 -20.80 -1.60 3.78
N TYR A 279 -20.59 -2.63 2.95
CA TYR A 279 -20.05 -3.91 3.38
C TYR A 279 -18.69 -3.76 4.07
N THR A 280 -17.75 -3.04 3.44
CA THR A 280 -16.42 -2.79 3.99
C THR A 280 -16.46 -2.09 5.34
N ARG A 281 -17.33 -1.08 5.51
CA ARG A 281 -17.53 -0.41 6.82
C ARG A 281 -18.00 -1.37 7.90
N GLU A 282 -18.96 -2.24 7.59
CA GLU A 282 -19.47 -3.22 8.55
C GLU A 282 -18.41 -4.28 8.92
N VAL A 283 -17.61 -4.73 7.96
CA VAL A 283 -16.47 -5.62 8.21
C VAL A 283 -15.48 -4.96 9.16
N LEU A 284 -15.08 -3.71 8.87
CA LEU A 284 -14.19 -2.95 9.75
C LEU A 284 -14.76 -2.79 11.16
N ARG A 285 -16.05 -2.48 11.29
CA ARG A 285 -16.73 -2.36 12.59
C ARG A 285 -16.62 -3.66 13.40
N LYS A 286 -16.88 -4.81 12.77
CA LYS A 286 -16.78 -6.13 13.42
C LYS A 286 -15.34 -6.44 13.85
N LEU A 287 -14.37 -6.23 12.96
CA LEU A 287 -12.96 -6.49 13.26
C LEU A 287 -12.42 -5.57 14.36
N THR A 288 -12.77 -4.28 14.33
CA THR A 288 -12.42 -3.32 15.38
C THR A 288 -13.02 -3.71 16.73
N GLN A 289 -14.26 -4.19 16.77
CA GLN A 289 -14.85 -4.68 18.02
C GLN A 289 -14.07 -5.88 18.57
N GLN A 290 -13.74 -6.87 17.73
CA GLN A 290 -12.93 -8.02 18.14
C GLN A 290 -11.54 -7.59 18.65
N ALA A 291 -10.94 -6.57 18.05
CA ALA A 291 -9.66 -6.02 18.52
C ALA A 291 -9.79 -5.38 19.91
N ARG A 292 -10.90 -4.70 20.21
CA ARG A 292 -11.17 -4.13 21.55
C ARG A 292 -11.42 -5.22 22.59
N ASP A 293 -12.15 -6.26 22.22
CA ASP A 293 -12.40 -7.41 23.10
C ASP A 293 -11.08 -8.10 23.45
N GLU A 294 -10.18 -8.25 22.46
CA GLU A 294 -8.86 -8.82 22.65
C GLU A 294 -7.95 -7.93 23.51
N VAL A 295 -7.98 -6.61 23.33
CA VAL A 295 -7.29 -5.65 24.22
C VAL A 295 -7.79 -5.79 25.66
N THR A 296 -9.11 -5.93 25.86
CA THR A 296 -9.72 -6.15 27.17
C THR A 296 -9.24 -7.46 27.78
N ARG A 297 -9.23 -8.55 27.01
CA ARG A 297 -8.72 -9.87 27.42
C ARG A 297 -7.25 -9.82 27.86
N LEU A 298 -6.45 -8.97 27.21
CA LEU A 298 -5.04 -8.75 27.54
C LEU A 298 -4.83 -7.81 28.73
N GLY A 299 -5.88 -7.29 29.35
CA GLY A 299 -5.82 -6.45 30.56
C GLY A 299 -5.94 -4.94 30.28
N GLY A 300 -6.36 -4.56 29.08
CA GLY A 300 -6.58 -3.16 28.68
C GLY A 300 -5.29 -2.45 28.27
N ASN A 301 -5.40 -1.52 27.31
CA ASN A 301 -4.31 -0.66 26.88
C ASN A 301 -4.84 0.58 26.15
N ARG A 302 -4.80 1.72 26.85
CA ARG A 302 -5.31 2.99 26.32
C ARG A 302 -4.59 3.43 25.04
N GLY A 303 -3.30 3.10 24.90
CA GLY A 303 -2.54 3.40 23.69
C GLY A 303 -3.06 2.65 22.47
N VAL A 304 -3.33 1.34 22.63
CA VAL A 304 -3.89 0.52 21.55
C VAL A 304 -5.33 0.93 21.25
N GLU A 305 -6.15 1.19 22.26
CA GLU A 305 -7.52 1.69 22.09
C GLU A 305 -7.55 3.01 21.31
N ALA A 306 -6.66 3.96 21.64
CA ALA A 306 -6.57 5.22 20.91
C ALA A 306 -6.12 5.05 19.45
N ILE A 307 -5.30 4.03 19.14
CA ILE A 307 -4.97 3.68 17.76
C ILE A 307 -6.20 3.13 17.05
N LEU A 308 -6.94 2.21 17.68
CA LEU A 308 -8.17 1.66 17.12
C LEU A 308 -9.21 2.75 16.85
N ASP A 309 -9.35 3.73 17.76
CA ASP A 309 -10.25 4.88 17.58
C ASP A 309 -9.91 5.69 16.32
N LYS A 310 -8.61 5.91 16.05
CA LYS A 310 -8.15 6.60 14.84
C LYS A 310 -8.38 5.80 13.55
N LEU A 311 -8.54 4.49 13.66
CA LEU A 311 -8.79 3.60 12.52
C LEU A 311 -10.28 3.50 12.18
N VAL A 312 -11.19 3.90 13.07
CA VAL A 312 -12.62 3.95 12.77
C VAL A 312 -12.88 4.89 11.59
N LEU A 313 -13.68 4.43 10.63
CA LEU A 313 -14.16 5.26 9.53
C LEU A 313 -15.32 6.13 10.03
N GLU A 314 -15.32 7.42 9.67
CA GLU A 314 -16.46 8.27 9.94
C GLU A 314 -17.68 7.76 9.14
N GLU A 315 -18.83 7.69 9.80
CA GLU A 315 -20.11 7.48 9.12
C GLU A 315 -20.28 8.60 8.09
N PRO A 316 -20.65 8.29 6.84
CA PRO A 316 -21.00 9.34 5.89
C PRO A 316 -22.12 10.17 6.52
N LYS A 317 -21.86 11.47 6.72
CA LYS A 317 -22.91 12.40 7.16
C LYS A 317 -24.08 12.20 6.23
N ALA A 318 -25.25 11.83 6.77
CA ALA A 318 -26.46 11.68 5.99
C ALA A 318 -26.56 12.87 5.05
N LYS A 319 -26.52 12.62 3.72
CA LYS A 319 -26.72 13.67 2.73
C LYS A 319 -28.00 14.39 3.14
N VAL A 320 -27.88 15.64 3.60
CA VAL A 320 -29.03 16.47 3.90
C VAL A 320 -29.85 16.53 2.61
N ASN A 321 -31.07 15.99 2.71
CA ASN A 321 -31.93 15.53 1.63
C ASN A 321 -31.97 16.38 0.35
N GLY A 322 -31.97 15.69 -0.80
CA GLY A 322 -33.02 15.83 -1.80
C GLY A 322 -32.80 16.77 -2.99
N ALA A 323 -32.07 17.88 -2.85
CA ALA A 323 -32.07 18.89 -3.92
C ALA A 323 -31.03 18.68 -5.04
N ALA A 324 -29.88 18.05 -4.73
CA ALA A 324 -28.76 17.93 -5.67
C ALA A 324 -28.91 16.73 -6.62
N ASP A 325 -29.44 15.60 -6.13
CA ASP A 325 -29.66 14.40 -6.93
C ASP A 325 -30.84 14.60 -7.92
N GLU A 326 -31.91 15.31 -7.52
CA GLU A 326 -33.01 15.71 -8.44
C GLU A 326 -32.53 16.69 -9.54
N ALA A 327 -31.57 17.56 -9.24
CA ALA A 327 -31.01 18.48 -10.22
C ALA A 327 -30.10 17.78 -11.24
N LEU A 328 -29.43 16.69 -10.84
CA LEU A 328 -28.61 15.87 -11.73
C LEU A 328 -29.46 14.95 -12.59
N GLU A 329 -30.51 14.34 -12.04
CA GLU A 329 -31.49 13.56 -12.80
C GLU A 329 -32.25 14.44 -13.82
N ARG A 330 -32.67 15.66 -13.44
CA ARG A 330 -33.28 16.61 -14.39
C ARG A 330 -32.35 16.99 -15.54
N LYS A 331 -31.06 17.22 -15.25
CA LYS A 331 -30.06 17.52 -16.29
C LYS A 331 -29.82 16.32 -17.22
N LEU A 332 -29.82 15.11 -16.70
CA LEU A 332 -29.71 13.89 -17.52
C LEU A 332 -30.97 13.66 -18.38
N GLU A 333 -32.16 13.93 -17.85
CA GLU A 333 -33.40 13.85 -18.64
C GLU A 333 -33.50 14.90 -19.74
N GLU A 334 -33.00 16.12 -19.52
CA GLU A 334 -32.96 17.18 -20.55
C GLU A 334 -32.03 16.81 -21.70
N VAL A 335 -30.88 16.18 -21.40
CA VAL A 335 -29.92 15.70 -22.42
C VAL A 335 -30.49 14.53 -23.23
N VAL A 336 -31.32 13.67 -22.61
CA VAL A 336 -31.96 12.53 -23.30
C VAL A 336 -33.17 12.96 -24.15
N LYS A 337 -33.85 14.05 -23.78
CA LYS A 337 -35.04 14.57 -24.50
C LYS A 337 -34.70 15.46 -25.70
N SER A 338 -33.48 15.98 -25.83
CA SER A 338 -33.02 16.67 -27.04
C SER A 338 -32.61 15.68 -28.16
N LYS A 339 -33.58 15.15 -28.91
CA LYS A 339 -33.36 14.42 -30.19
C LYS A 339 -33.09 15.40 -31.36
N PRO A 340 -32.85 14.93 -32.59
CA PRO A 340 -31.70 14.20 -33.13
C PRO A 340 -30.95 15.05 -34.20
N VAL A 341 -29.69 14.73 -34.49
CA VAL A 341 -28.93 15.40 -35.58
C VAL A 341 -29.54 15.03 -36.94
N LYS A 342 -30.01 16.04 -37.68
CA LYS A 342 -30.48 15.90 -39.07
C LYS A 342 -29.33 15.49 -39.97
N ALA A 343 -29.53 14.42 -40.75
CA ALA A 343 -28.70 14.07 -41.89
C ALA A 343 -28.73 15.21 -42.92
N VAL A 344 -27.56 15.74 -43.28
CA VAL A 344 -27.41 16.67 -44.41
C VAL A 344 -27.21 15.85 -45.67
N THR A 345 -28.26 15.74 -46.46
CA THR A 345 -28.21 15.33 -47.87
C THR A 345 -27.82 16.55 -48.71
N ASN A 346 -26.64 16.58 -49.31
CA ASN A 346 -26.29 17.53 -50.37
C ASN A 346 -26.25 16.80 -51.71
N GLY A 347 -27.25 17.10 -52.56
CA GLY A 347 -27.32 16.69 -53.96
C GLY A 347 -27.00 17.86 -54.91
N VAL A 348 -25.84 17.74 -55.57
CA VAL A 348 -25.46 18.02 -56.98
C VAL A 348 -26.09 19.19 -57.77
N ASN A 349 -25.22 20.08 -58.31
CA ASN A 349 -25.06 20.49 -59.74
C ASN A 349 -24.23 21.80 -59.82
N GLY A 350 -23.22 22.02 -60.66
CA GLY A 350 -22.52 21.20 -61.66
C GLY A 350 -21.33 21.96 -62.31
N VAL A 351 -20.55 21.21 -63.10
CA VAL A 351 -19.70 21.56 -64.27
C VAL A 351 -18.52 22.55 -64.10
N HIS A 352 -17.28 22.02 -64.19
CA HIS A 352 -16.38 22.24 -65.34
C HIS A 352 -15.14 21.34 -65.27
N ALA A 353 -14.67 20.94 -66.46
CA ALA A 353 -13.65 19.94 -66.74
C ALA A 353 -12.20 20.46 -66.59
N HIS A 354 -11.26 19.59 -66.22
CA HIS A 354 -10.01 19.37 -66.99
C HIS A 354 -9.24 18.15 -66.48
N GLU A 355 -9.01 17.24 -67.43
CA GLU A 355 -7.85 16.37 -67.71
C GLU A 355 -6.89 15.84 -66.60
N LEU A 356 -6.83 14.50 -66.61
CA LEU A 356 -5.74 13.54 -66.31
C LEU A 356 -4.28 14.04 -66.55
N PRO A 357 -3.20 13.37 -66.04
CA PRO A 357 -3.09 11.91 -65.92
C PRO A 357 -2.34 11.32 -64.71
N LYS A 358 -2.50 9.99 -64.62
CA LYS A 358 -1.95 9.05 -63.65
C LYS A 358 -0.46 8.75 -63.87
N ALA A 359 0.22 8.42 -62.78
CA ALA A 359 1.06 7.23 -62.65
C ALA A 359 0.63 6.50 -61.37
#